data_AF-A0A4P7NWT8-F1
#
_entry.id   AF-A0A4P7NWT8-F1
#
_cell.length_a   1.000
_cell.length_b   1.000
_cell.length_c   1.000
_cell.angle_alpha   90.00
_cell.angle_beta   90.00
_cell.angle_gamma   90.00
#
_symmetry.space_group_name_H-M   'P 1'
#
loop_
_entity.id
_entity.type
_entity.pdbx_description
1 polymer ?
#
loop_
_entity_poly.entity_id
_entity_poly.type
_entity_poly.pdbx_seq_one_letter_code
_entity_poly.pdbx_strand_id
1 'polypeptide(L)'
;MAEKFKLKNFAEQCEPDKFYRLDILRGVSFDEAYDPSMPFRTLIVNFSLYKPFYQSLEEIKAIPAKDIFKSFQVENDVLELKVDVTNQIFLKPGTVWKNGSPVWEPSEFFNVSINQSQSKFVTLSSEKKSGTKMPFIQNGLGVQFVKYPNSKINGNTVDILIPTTEIIRYYFSGSTYFTQQLFNGALKSFEYYQQANKLFYDFNFDKTTKTVYIWLKRHCYDSDAVLIARALADSEAMKAMSYIYASLTNTKKNFNFTEACPRTNLPFSDGTDMEVLGQWLPPRDGEEEFTTFIVRTIEKCEHSFPFHRVEIESLDSYKSSGAIDNESSPKPSYKKERKDNSEQPELTQDEKPTNGIEAEELEFYQQRFSHLHGDMITKVKKVSEKEKVRRFKEEEDATDSNDGSSLPGDYSKDNNLQAWQNRINDAEPIPISDRITSVSNAVSIILNKRQDLSAQELPVGCTDYSSPFRLYDFERPKGKSGNYSWDTVVGRQRKALFLAISNQKGQTVYLLEIEGKEKVGFSLFLFGGYQGRNLDESNGARSLLFQIANNSGNGIASKVLNDFEFISSLKHIATDDDSFVDRVHRAINSVFNDLDGRVS
;
A
#
# COMPACT_ATOMS: atom_id res chain seq x y z
N MET A 1 -20.33 12.24 -18.23
CA MET A 1 -21.26 11.28 -17.60
C MET A 1 -20.41 10.06 -17.31
N ALA A 2 -20.26 9.67 -16.04
CA ALA A 2 -19.46 8.50 -15.68
C ALA A 2 -19.96 7.24 -16.42
N GLU A 3 -19.03 6.38 -16.83
CA GLU A 3 -19.37 5.10 -17.47
C GLU A 3 -20.24 4.27 -16.51
N LYS A 4 -21.34 3.70 -17.01
CA LYS A 4 -22.26 2.94 -16.14
C LYS A 4 -21.75 1.52 -15.98
N PHE A 5 -21.16 1.24 -14.82
CA PHE A 5 -20.85 -0.11 -14.37
C PHE A 5 -22.06 -1.05 -14.53
N LYS A 6 -21.82 -2.25 -15.05
CA LYS A 6 -22.83 -3.26 -15.31
C LYS A 6 -22.46 -4.61 -14.69
N LEU A 7 -23.34 -5.09 -13.82
CA LEU A 7 -23.30 -6.43 -13.26
C LEU A 7 -23.93 -7.40 -14.25
N LYS A 8 -23.10 -8.22 -14.89
CA LYS A 8 -23.54 -9.22 -15.85
C LYS A 8 -24.48 -10.25 -15.22
N ASN A 9 -24.09 -10.80 -14.07
CA ASN A 9 -24.89 -11.78 -13.34
C ASN A 9 -26.27 -11.22 -12.93
N PHE A 10 -26.35 -9.91 -12.66
CA PHE A 10 -27.63 -9.25 -12.43
C PHE A 10 -28.45 -9.24 -13.71
N ALA A 11 -27.90 -8.76 -14.82
CA ALA A 11 -28.62 -8.67 -16.09
C ALA A 11 -29.14 -10.02 -16.60
N GLU A 12 -28.44 -11.11 -16.27
CA GLU A 12 -28.83 -12.48 -16.64
C GLU A 12 -29.93 -13.07 -15.75
N GLN A 13 -30.02 -12.66 -14.48
CA GLN A 13 -30.92 -13.26 -13.49
C GLN A 13 -32.13 -12.38 -13.14
N CYS A 14 -32.06 -11.07 -13.38
CA CYS A 14 -33.16 -10.17 -13.10
C CYS A 14 -34.25 -10.26 -14.17
N GLU A 15 -35.49 -9.98 -13.78
CA GLU A 15 -36.57 -9.72 -14.74
C GLU A 15 -36.23 -8.50 -15.62
N PRO A 16 -36.33 -8.62 -16.96
CA PRO A 16 -36.06 -7.52 -17.87
C PRO A 16 -36.94 -6.31 -17.59
N ASP A 17 -36.33 -5.13 -17.66
CA ASP A 17 -36.97 -3.82 -17.49
C ASP A 17 -37.64 -3.55 -16.14
N LYS A 18 -37.38 -4.38 -15.13
CA LYS A 18 -37.82 -4.15 -13.76
C LYS A 18 -36.80 -3.38 -12.94
N PHE A 19 -37.30 -2.65 -11.95
CA PHE A 19 -36.47 -1.93 -10.99
C PHE A 19 -36.22 -2.77 -9.74
N TYR A 20 -34.96 -2.83 -9.34
CA TYR A 20 -34.51 -3.49 -8.12
C TYR A 20 -33.81 -2.49 -7.22
N ARG A 21 -33.82 -2.75 -5.91
CA ARG A 21 -33.02 -2.04 -4.92
C ARG A 21 -31.91 -2.95 -4.43
N LEU A 22 -30.67 -2.45 -4.37
CA LEU A 22 -29.58 -3.16 -3.70
C LEU A 22 -29.78 -3.05 -2.17
N ASP A 23 -30.08 -4.14 -1.48
CA ASP A 23 -30.47 -4.08 -0.07
C ASP A 23 -29.27 -4.16 0.87
N ILE A 24 -28.36 -5.10 0.63
CA ILE A 24 -27.18 -5.32 1.46
C ILE A 24 -26.13 -6.16 0.75
N LEU A 25 -24.86 -5.90 1.07
CA LEU A 25 -23.73 -6.79 0.80
C LEU A 25 -23.60 -7.75 1.98
N ARG A 26 -23.88 -9.04 1.75
CA ARG A 26 -24.09 -10.03 2.81
C ARG A 26 -22.79 -10.56 3.39
N GLY A 27 -21.97 -11.16 2.55
CA GLY A 27 -20.74 -11.84 2.96
C GLY A 27 -20.05 -12.55 1.81
N VAL A 28 -18.99 -13.28 2.11
CA VAL A 28 -18.17 -14.01 1.15
C VAL A 28 -18.59 -15.48 1.12
N SER A 29 -18.81 -16.01 -0.08
CA SER A 29 -19.03 -17.44 -0.31
C SER A 29 -17.72 -18.22 -0.26
N PHE A 30 -17.75 -19.41 0.33
CA PHE A 30 -16.61 -20.35 0.36
C PHE A 30 -16.70 -21.45 -0.71
N ASP A 31 -17.84 -21.57 -1.40
CA ASP A 31 -18.15 -22.67 -2.32
C ASP A 31 -17.39 -22.60 -3.66
N GLU A 32 -16.69 -21.49 -3.93
CA GLU A 32 -16.10 -21.18 -5.25
C GLU A 32 -14.60 -20.84 -5.22
N ALA A 33 -13.87 -21.33 -4.21
CA ALA A 33 -12.41 -21.15 -4.15
C ALA A 33 -11.69 -22.11 -5.14
N TYR A 34 -11.75 -21.82 -6.43
CA TYR A 34 -11.06 -22.60 -7.48
C TYR A 34 -9.53 -22.48 -7.38
N ASP A 35 -9.06 -21.40 -6.75
CA ASP A 35 -7.64 -21.08 -6.54
C ASP A 35 -7.33 -21.03 -5.03
N PRO A 36 -6.50 -21.96 -4.51
CA PRO A 36 -6.08 -21.95 -3.10
C PRO A 36 -5.33 -20.68 -2.67
N SER A 37 -4.72 -19.96 -3.61
CA SER A 37 -3.99 -18.70 -3.33
C SER A 37 -4.92 -17.49 -3.19
N MET A 38 -6.15 -17.61 -3.69
CA MET A 38 -7.20 -16.61 -3.59
C MET A 38 -8.52 -17.23 -3.09
N PRO A 39 -8.57 -17.66 -1.83
CA PRO A 39 -9.69 -18.42 -1.27
C PRO A 39 -10.99 -17.61 -1.09
N PHE A 40 -10.95 -16.29 -1.26
CA PHE A 40 -12.07 -15.38 -0.99
C PHE A 40 -12.29 -14.44 -2.19
N ARG A 41 -13.01 -14.93 -3.21
CA ARG A 41 -13.31 -14.19 -4.46
C ARG A 41 -14.77 -13.81 -4.62
N THR A 42 -15.71 -14.58 -4.07
CA THR A 42 -17.14 -14.40 -4.34
C THR A 42 -17.82 -13.66 -3.19
N LEU A 43 -18.35 -12.47 -3.46
CA LEU A 43 -19.24 -11.71 -2.58
C LEU A 43 -20.70 -12.01 -2.92
N ILE A 44 -21.52 -12.19 -1.89
CA ILE A 44 -22.96 -12.39 -2.02
C ILE A 44 -23.67 -11.07 -1.72
N VAL A 45 -24.57 -10.66 -2.62
CA VAL A 45 -25.35 -9.43 -2.51
C VAL A 45 -26.83 -9.72 -2.72
N ASN A 46 -27.67 -8.94 -2.06
CA ASN A 46 -29.12 -9.09 -2.14
C ASN A 46 -29.76 -7.92 -2.86
N PHE A 47 -30.61 -8.23 -3.83
CA PHE A 47 -31.48 -7.27 -4.48
C PHE A 47 -32.93 -7.59 -4.19
N SER A 48 -33.75 -6.57 -4.01
CA SER A 48 -35.20 -6.73 -3.86
C SER A 48 -35.93 -6.02 -4.99
N LEU A 49 -36.84 -6.74 -5.64
CA LEU A 49 -37.69 -6.22 -6.71
C LEU A 49 -38.67 -5.20 -6.13
N TYR A 50 -38.80 -4.04 -6.75
CA TYR A 50 -39.86 -3.09 -6.38
C TYR A 50 -41.23 -3.66 -6.72
N LYS A 51 -42.24 -3.37 -5.89
CA LYS A 51 -43.62 -3.79 -6.17
C LYS A 51 -44.14 -3.20 -7.49
N PRO A 52 -45.20 -3.78 -8.10
CA PRO A 52 -45.74 -3.32 -9.38
C PRO A 52 -46.09 -1.82 -9.47
N PHE A 53 -46.43 -1.18 -8.35
CA PHE A 53 -46.73 0.27 -8.29
C PHE A 53 -45.49 1.16 -8.28
N TYR A 54 -44.28 0.60 -8.15
CA TYR A 54 -43.00 1.32 -8.14
C TYR A 54 -42.11 0.82 -9.28
N GLN A 55 -42.66 0.76 -10.50
CA GLN A 55 -41.96 0.27 -11.69
C GLN A 55 -41.67 1.37 -12.72
N SER A 56 -41.79 2.63 -12.33
CA SER A 56 -41.19 3.78 -13.02
C SER A 56 -40.17 4.49 -12.12
N LEU A 57 -39.18 5.14 -12.75
CA LEU A 57 -38.17 5.86 -11.98
C LEU A 57 -38.75 7.10 -11.30
N GLU A 58 -39.76 7.72 -11.91
CA GLU A 58 -40.51 8.86 -11.37
C GLU A 58 -41.23 8.48 -10.07
N GLU A 59 -41.93 7.34 -10.04
CA GLU A 59 -42.60 6.84 -8.83
C GLU A 59 -41.59 6.53 -7.73
N ILE A 60 -40.47 5.91 -8.07
CA ILE A 60 -39.41 5.59 -7.11
C ILE A 60 -38.78 6.87 -6.54
N LYS A 61 -38.51 7.87 -7.39
CA LYS A 61 -37.99 9.18 -6.96
C LYS A 61 -38.96 9.98 -6.10
N ALA A 62 -40.26 9.73 -6.25
CA ALA A 62 -41.28 10.35 -5.42
C ALA A 62 -41.37 9.74 -4.01
N ILE A 63 -40.72 8.60 -3.76
CA ILE A 63 -40.62 8.01 -2.43
C ILE A 63 -39.73 8.90 -1.57
N PRO A 64 -40.19 9.36 -0.39
CA PRO A 64 -39.33 10.07 0.56
C PRO A 64 -38.10 9.21 0.89
N ALA A 65 -36.90 9.76 0.90
CA ALA A 65 -35.70 8.96 1.10
C ALA A 65 -35.67 8.25 2.48
N LYS A 66 -36.24 8.86 3.52
CA LYS A 66 -36.53 8.18 4.81
C LYS A 66 -37.41 6.91 4.71
N ASP A 67 -38.20 6.79 3.65
CA ASP A 67 -39.17 5.70 3.45
C ASP A 67 -38.71 4.69 2.41
N ILE A 68 -37.71 4.99 1.57
CA ILE A 68 -37.30 4.18 0.40
C ILE A 68 -36.76 2.78 0.72
N PHE A 69 -36.52 2.54 2.00
CA PHE A 69 -36.01 1.28 2.52
C PHE A 69 -37.06 0.48 3.27
N LYS A 70 -38.33 0.91 3.26
CA LYS A 70 -39.40 0.17 3.92
C LYS A 70 -39.80 -1.05 3.09
N SER A 71 -40.03 -2.17 3.77
CA SER A 71 -40.34 -3.46 3.14
C SER A 71 -41.63 -3.46 2.33
N PHE A 72 -42.56 -2.53 2.59
CA PHE A 72 -43.82 -2.48 1.84
C PHE A 72 -43.66 -2.01 0.39
N GLN A 73 -42.50 -1.48 0.00
CA GLN A 73 -42.21 -1.00 -1.36
C GLN A 73 -41.63 -2.07 -2.27
N VAL A 74 -41.11 -3.14 -1.70
CA VAL A 74 -40.47 -4.25 -2.42
C VAL A 74 -41.27 -5.53 -2.25
N GLU A 75 -41.06 -6.46 -3.17
CA GLU A 75 -41.60 -7.81 -3.07
C GLU A 75 -40.91 -8.61 -1.95
N ASN A 76 -41.53 -9.72 -1.54
CA ASN A 76 -41.00 -10.58 -0.47
C ASN A 76 -39.89 -11.52 -0.95
N ASP A 77 -39.63 -11.54 -2.26
CA ASP A 77 -38.60 -12.37 -2.86
C ASP A 77 -37.31 -11.55 -3.03
N VAL A 78 -36.19 -12.14 -2.61
CA VAL A 78 -34.85 -11.58 -2.73
C VAL A 78 -34.14 -12.27 -3.88
N LEU A 79 -33.62 -11.47 -4.81
CA LEU A 79 -32.65 -11.92 -5.79
C LEU A 79 -31.26 -11.91 -5.13
N GLU A 80 -30.77 -13.11 -4.79
CA GLU A 80 -29.40 -13.31 -4.32
C GLU A 80 -28.44 -13.44 -5.50
N LEU A 81 -27.41 -12.60 -5.54
CA LEU A 81 -26.39 -12.63 -6.57
C LEU A 81 -25.01 -12.88 -5.98
N LYS A 82 -24.25 -13.73 -6.67
CA LYS A 82 -22.82 -13.92 -6.45
C LYS A 82 -22.07 -13.04 -7.43
N VAL A 83 -21.19 -12.20 -6.91
CA VAL A 83 -20.35 -11.27 -7.69
C VAL A 83 -18.91 -11.37 -7.23
N ASP A 84 -17.97 -10.92 -8.06
CA ASP A 84 -16.57 -10.83 -7.61
C ASP A 84 -16.45 -9.81 -6.46
N VAL A 85 -15.64 -10.12 -5.44
CA VAL A 85 -15.44 -9.28 -4.25
C VAL A 85 -14.86 -7.91 -4.61
N THR A 86 -14.14 -7.81 -5.72
CA THR A 86 -13.64 -6.55 -6.24
C THR A 86 -14.75 -5.58 -6.64
N ASN A 87 -15.94 -6.08 -6.99
CA ASN A 87 -17.10 -5.23 -7.31
C ASN A 87 -17.65 -4.49 -6.10
N GLN A 88 -17.27 -4.88 -4.88
CA GLN A 88 -17.73 -4.24 -3.64
C GLN A 88 -17.62 -2.71 -3.71
N ILE A 89 -16.56 -2.18 -4.33
CA ILE A 89 -16.32 -0.75 -4.49
C ILE A 89 -17.46 0.01 -5.20
N PHE A 90 -18.17 -0.66 -6.12
CA PHE A 90 -19.27 -0.10 -6.93
C PHE A 90 -20.66 -0.32 -6.31
N LEU A 91 -20.76 -1.19 -5.31
CA LEU A 91 -22.04 -1.65 -4.76
C LEU A 91 -22.41 -0.82 -3.52
N LYS A 92 -23.16 0.26 -3.73
CA LYS A 92 -23.72 1.09 -2.65
C LYS A 92 -25.11 0.58 -2.24
N PRO A 93 -25.31 0.06 -1.02
CA PRO A 93 -26.65 -0.27 -0.53
C PRO A 93 -27.62 0.90 -0.66
N GLY A 94 -28.78 0.59 -1.21
CA GLY A 94 -29.90 1.49 -1.42
C GLY A 94 -29.97 2.18 -2.77
N THR A 95 -28.99 1.92 -3.63
CA THR A 95 -29.07 2.27 -5.05
C THR A 95 -30.15 1.46 -5.77
N VAL A 96 -30.73 2.07 -6.80
CA VAL A 96 -31.76 1.49 -7.66
C VAL A 96 -31.12 1.04 -8.97
N TRP A 97 -31.43 -0.19 -9.37
CA TRP A 97 -30.82 -0.89 -10.48
C TRP A 97 -31.88 -1.32 -11.50
N LYS A 98 -31.50 -1.32 -12.77
CA LYS A 98 -32.29 -1.82 -13.88
C LYS A 98 -31.35 -2.41 -14.93
N ASN A 99 -31.68 -3.59 -15.45
CA ASN A 99 -30.95 -4.25 -16.54
C ASN A 99 -29.42 -4.36 -16.30
N GLY A 100 -29.01 -4.59 -15.05
CA GLY A 100 -27.61 -4.77 -14.68
C GLY A 100 -26.86 -3.51 -14.27
N SER A 101 -27.46 -2.32 -14.37
CA SER A 101 -26.76 -1.07 -14.06
C SER A 101 -27.49 -0.23 -13.02
N PRO A 102 -26.77 0.57 -12.21
CA PRO A 102 -27.38 1.55 -11.32
C PRO A 102 -28.01 2.67 -12.17
N VAL A 103 -29.26 3.01 -11.85
CA VAL A 103 -30.03 4.04 -12.56
C VAL A 103 -30.36 5.24 -11.68
N TRP A 104 -30.29 5.10 -10.36
CA TRP A 104 -30.53 6.18 -9.41
C TRP A 104 -30.01 5.85 -8.00
N GLU A 105 -29.66 6.89 -7.24
CA GLU A 105 -29.28 6.81 -5.84
C GLU A 105 -30.00 7.88 -5.00
N PRO A 106 -30.35 7.58 -3.73
CA PRO A 106 -30.91 8.57 -2.81
C PRO A 106 -29.91 9.68 -2.47
N SER A 107 -30.41 10.90 -2.23
CA SER A 107 -29.59 12.09 -1.94
C SER A 107 -29.89 12.73 -0.57
N GLU A 108 -30.60 12.06 0.33
CA GLU A 108 -30.89 12.58 1.68
C GLU A 108 -29.87 12.03 2.69
N PHE A 109 -28.89 12.87 3.06
CA PHE A 109 -27.82 12.51 3.98
C PHE A 109 -28.13 12.90 5.42
N PHE A 110 -27.60 12.12 6.36
CA PHE A 110 -27.65 12.36 7.80
C PHE A 110 -26.24 12.61 8.33
N ASN A 111 -26.12 13.58 9.23
CA ASN A 111 -24.90 13.78 10.02
C ASN A 111 -24.98 12.93 11.28
N VAL A 112 -24.01 12.03 11.44
CA VAL A 112 -23.91 11.12 12.58
C VAL A 112 -22.60 11.35 13.33
N SER A 113 -22.66 11.46 14.65
CA SER A 113 -21.48 11.47 15.51
C SER A 113 -21.29 10.10 16.13
N ILE A 114 -20.25 9.38 15.70
CA ILE A 114 -19.98 8.00 16.13
C ILE A 114 -19.25 7.98 17.48
N ASN A 115 -19.77 7.20 18.42
CA ASN A 115 -19.06 6.87 19.67
C ASN A 115 -18.41 5.48 19.58
N GLN A 116 -17.09 5.44 19.56
CA GLN A 116 -16.32 4.20 19.38
C GLN A 116 -16.00 3.44 20.67
N SER A 117 -16.07 4.10 21.83
CA SER A 117 -15.62 3.55 23.13
C SER A 117 -16.32 2.26 23.55
N GLN A 118 -17.53 2.02 23.06
CA GLN A 118 -18.36 0.86 23.36
C GLN A 118 -18.73 0.07 22.11
N SER A 119 -17.95 0.22 21.04
CA SER A 119 -18.21 -0.47 19.77
C SER A 119 -18.14 -1.99 19.93
N LYS A 120 -19.02 -2.71 19.24
CA LYS A 120 -19.03 -4.18 19.25
C LYS A 120 -19.58 -4.77 17.97
N PHE A 121 -19.07 -5.93 17.59
CA PHE A 121 -19.64 -6.73 16.51
C PHE A 121 -20.98 -7.34 16.95
N VAL A 122 -21.99 -7.19 16.10
CA VAL A 122 -23.31 -7.83 16.27
C VAL A 122 -23.73 -8.50 14.98
N THR A 123 -24.42 -9.64 15.08
CA THR A 123 -25.03 -10.31 13.93
C THR A 123 -26.46 -9.83 13.76
N LEU A 124 -27.00 -9.90 12.53
CA LEU A 124 -28.42 -9.66 12.30
C LEU A 124 -29.31 -10.53 13.21
N SER A 125 -28.94 -11.79 13.40
CA SER A 125 -29.68 -12.72 14.26
C SER A 125 -29.66 -12.29 15.73
N SER A 126 -28.56 -11.75 16.24
CA SER A 126 -28.45 -11.26 17.62
C SER A 126 -29.27 -9.98 17.84
N GLU A 127 -29.29 -9.08 16.85
CA GLU A 127 -30.10 -7.86 16.91
C GLU A 127 -31.61 -8.17 16.82
N LYS A 128 -32.02 -9.08 15.92
CA LYS A 128 -33.41 -9.56 15.87
C LYS A 128 -33.85 -10.21 17.19
N LYS A 129 -32.98 -11.01 17.84
CA LYS A 129 -33.25 -11.58 19.17
C LYS A 129 -33.37 -10.52 20.27
N SER A 130 -32.73 -9.38 20.09
CA SER A 130 -32.78 -8.23 21.01
C SER A 130 -33.97 -7.30 20.73
N GLY A 131 -34.90 -7.69 19.84
CA GLY A 131 -36.09 -6.92 19.47
C GLY A 131 -35.85 -5.89 18.37
N THR A 132 -34.63 -5.74 17.83
CA THR A 132 -34.36 -4.81 16.73
C THR A 132 -35.03 -5.30 15.44
N LYS A 133 -35.88 -4.45 14.85
CA LYS A 133 -36.63 -4.76 13.62
C LYS A 133 -35.87 -4.27 12.39
N MET A 134 -35.56 -5.19 11.47
CA MET A 134 -34.90 -4.87 10.19
C MET A 134 -35.70 -5.48 9.03
N PRO A 135 -36.88 -4.89 8.69
CA PRO A 135 -37.84 -5.52 7.78
C PRO A 135 -37.36 -5.62 6.33
N PHE A 136 -36.32 -4.87 5.97
CA PHE A 136 -35.73 -4.83 4.63
C PHE A 136 -34.60 -5.85 4.44
N ILE A 137 -34.12 -6.53 5.49
CA ILE A 137 -33.17 -7.65 5.34
C ILE A 137 -33.96 -8.94 5.49
N GLN A 138 -34.52 -9.40 4.37
CA GLN A 138 -35.31 -10.62 4.29
C GLN A 138 -34.42 -11.86 4.45
N ASN A 139 -33.39 -12.02 3.59
CA ASN A 139 -32.32 -13.00 3.79
C ASN A 139 -31.08 -12.29 4.35
N GLY A 140 -30.67 -12.61 5.57
CA GLY A 140 -29.49 -12.00 6.18
C GLY A 140 -28.59 -13.01 6.87
N LEU A 141 -28.53 -14.23 6.35
CA LEU A 141 -27.49 -15.18 6.74
C LEU A 141 -26.12 -14.51 6.58
N GLY A 142 -25.21 -14.73 7.53
CA GLY A 142 -23.89 -14.09 7.48
C GLY A 142 -23.84 -12.60 7.82
N VAL A 143 -24.90 -11.79 7.63
CA VAL A 143 -24.87 -10.33 7.83
C VAL A 143 -24.41 -9.92 9.23
N GLN A 144 -23.43 -9.02 9.27
CA GLN A 144 -22.85 -8.47 10.49
C GLN A 144 -22.70 -6.95 10.43
N PHE A 145 -22.75 -6.35 11.62
CA PHE A 145 -22.61 -4.93 11.84
C PHE A 145 -21.58 -4.66 12.92
N VAL A 146 -20.97 -3.49 12.88
CA VAL A 146 -20.40 -2.86 14.07
C VAL A 146 -21.48 -1.95 14.66
N LYS A 147 -21.81 -2.20 15.93
CA LYS A 147 -22.72 -1.38 16.72
C LYS A 147 -21.93 -0.34 17.49
N TYR A 148 -22.37 0.91 17.42
CA TYR A 148 -21.82 2.07 18.13
C TYR A 148 -22.90 2.65 19.06
N PRO A 149 -23.00 2.15 20.30
CA PRO A 149 -23.96 2.66 21.27
C PRO A 149 -23.65 4.10 21.66
N ASN A 150 -24.67 4.82 22.12
CA ASN A 150 -24.53 6.19 22.63
C ASN A 150 -23.90 7.16 21.61
N SER A 151 -24.16 6.93 20.32
CA SER A 151 -23.81 7.85 19.23
C SER A 151 -24.87 8.95 19.11
N LYS A 152 -24.69 9.96 18.25
CA LYS A 152 -25.64 11.07 18.12
C LYS A 152 -26.11 11.30 16.68
N ILE A 153 -27.40 11.62 16.54
CA ILE A 153 -28.00 12.16 15.33
C ILE A 153 -28.84 13.37 15.72
N ASN A 154 -28.53 14.55 15.18
CA ASN A 154 -29.20 15.81 15.53
C ASN A 154 -29.29 16.06 17.05
N GLY A 155 -28.25 15.67 17.79
CA GLY A 155 -28.18 15.80 19.25
C GLY A 155 -28.85 14.67 20.05
N ASN A 156 -29.66 13.81 19.42
CA ASN A 156 -30.32 12.69 20.09
C ASN A 156 -29.38 11.49 20.21
N THR A 157 -29.33 10.89 21.40
CA THR A 157 -28.50 9.70 21.68
C THR A 157 -29.14 8.44 21.12
N VAL A 158 -28.42 7.71 20.28
CA VAL A 158 -28.93 6.54 19.55
C VAL A 158 -27.88 5.45 19.36
N ASP A 159 -28.34 4.23 19.12
CA ASP A 159 -27.51 3.13 18.67
C ASP A 159 -27.31 3.23 17.15
N ILE A 160 -26.06 3.28 16.68
CA ILE A 160 -25.75 3.24 15.25
C ILE A 160 -25.23 1.86 14.85
N LEU A 161 -25.78 1.30 13.77
CA LEU A 161 -25.34 0.05 13.17
C LEU A 161 -24.71 0.33 11.80
N ILE A 162 -23.46 -0.07 11.59
CA ILE A 162 -22.78 0.03 10.29
C ILE A 162 -22.43 -1.38 9.81
N PRO A 163 -22.89 -1.81 8.61
CA PRO A 163 -22.46 -3.08 8.02
C PRO A 163 -20.94 -3.14 7.90
N THR A 164 -20.32 -4.26 8.26
CA THR A 164 -18.87 -4.41 8.13
C THR A 164 -18.43 -4.33 6.66
N THR A 165 -19.28 -4.79 5.74
CA THR A 165 -19.09 -4.66 4.29
C THR A 165 -19.10 -3.20 3.82
N GLU A 166 -19.84 -2.32 4.48
CA GLU A 166 -19.82 -0.90 4.18
C GLU A 166 -18.53 -0.22 4.67
N ILE A 167 -18.03 -0.60 5.84
CA ILE A 167 -16.73 -0.13 6.34
C ILE A 167 -15.61 -0.52 5.35
N ILE A 168 -15.62 -1.77 4.86
CA ILE A 168 -14.66 -2.25 3.86
C ILE A 168 -14.79 -1.45 2.57
N ARG A 169 -16.00 -1.32 2.03
CA ARG A 169 -16.24 -0.60 0.78
C ARG A 169 -15.72 0.83 0.86
N TYR A 170 -16.06 1.54 1.94
CA TYR A 170 -15.74 2.95 2.07
C TYR A 170 -14.26 3.18 2.36
N TYR A 171 -13.72 2.51 3.39
CA TYR A 171 -12.37 2.80 3.89
C TYR A 171 -11.27 1.99 3.24
N PHE A 172 -11.56 0.80 2.69
CA PHE A 172 -10.52 -0.16 2.33
C PHE A 172 -10.55 -0.57 0.85
N SER A 173 -11.67 -0.38 0.15
CA SER A 173 -11.76 -0.64 -1.29
C SER A 173 -11.40 0.59 -2.12
N GLY A 174 -10.10 0.75 -2.42
CA GLY A 174 -9.56 1.80 -3.30
C GLY A 174 -9.59 1.43 -4.79
N SER A 175 -9.13 0.22 -5.11
CA SER A 175 -9.19 -0.39 -6.44
C SER A 175 -9.68 -1.84 -6.39
N THR A 176 -9.99 -2.41 -7.55
CA THR A 176 -10.29 -3.85 -7.68
C THR A 176 -9.11 -4.70 -7.22
N TYR A 177 -7.90 -4.40 -7.67
CA TYR A 177 -6.68 -5.11 -7.28
C TYR A 177 -6.45 -5.09 -5.77
N PHE A 178 -6.44 -3.90 -5.15
CA PHE A 178 -6.19 -3.79 -3.71
C PHE A 178 -7.29 -4.46 -2.89
N THR A 179 -8.56 -4.32 -3.29
CA THR A 179 -9.67 -5.04 -2.66
C THR A 179 -9.44 -6.56 -2.71
N GLN A 180 -9.08 -7.11 -3.87
CA GLN A 180 -8.76 -8.54 -4.00
C GLN A 180 -7.63 -8.95 -3.07
N GLN A 181 -6.55 -8.17 -2.99
CA GLN A 181 -5.40 -8.43 -2.15
C GLN A 181 -5.73 -8.39 -0.65
N LEU A 182 -6.58 -7.45 -0.22
CA LEU A 182 -7.05 -7.36 1.17
C LEU A 182 -7.83 -8.60 1.59
N PHE A 183 -8.77 -9.04 0.75
CA PHE A 183 -9.56 -10.24 1.01
C PHE A 183 -8.71 -11.50 1.01
N ASN A 184 -7.54 -11.50 0.38
CA ASN A 184 -6.66 -12.67 0.24
C ASN A 184 -5.34 -12.54 1.01
N GLY A 185 -5.29 -11.66 2.01
CA GLY A 185 -4.28 -11.69 3.06
C GLY A 185 -2.96 -10.99 2.74
N ALA A 186 -2.95 -10.01 1.83
CA ALA A 186 -1.75 -9.27 1.47
C ALA A 186 -1.08 -8.52 2.63
N LEU A 187 -1.85 -8.18 3.68
CA LEU A 187 -1.35 -7.54 4.90
C LEU A 187 -1.19 -8.50 6.10
N LYS A 188 -1.52 -9.79 5.94
CA LYS A 188 -1.56 -10.77 7.04
C LYS A 188 -0.25 -10.87 7.83
N SER A 189 0.88 -10.83 7.14
CA SER A 189 2.22 -10.93 7.73
C SER A 189 2.80 -9.59 8.15
N PHE A 190 2.17 -8.47 7.79
CA PHE A 190 2.78 -7.17 7.93
C PHE A 190 2.95 -6.77 9.40
N GLU A 191 1.95 -7.04 10.24
CA GLU A 191 1.98 -6.75 11.68
C GLU A 191 3.17 -7.39 12.41
N TYR A 192 3.65 -8.56 11.93
CA TYR A 192 4.69 -9.34 12.59
C TYR A 192 6.06 -9.24 11.91
N TYR A 193 6.09 -9.16 10.58
CA TYR A 193 7.31 -9.28 9.80
C TYR A 193 7.65 -8.03 8.99
N GLN A 194 6.81 -6.98 9.04
CA GLN A 194 6.90 -5.78 8.21
C GLN A 194 7.05 -6.09 6.71
N GLN A 195 6.44 -7.20 6.28
CA GLN A 195 6.51 -7.70 4.91
C GLN A 195 5.09 -7.77 4.34
N ALA A 196 4.80 -6.86 3.41
CA ALA A 196 3.61 -6.89 2.57
C ALA A 196 4.08 -7.13 1.12
N ASN A 197 4.64 -8.33 0.91
CA ASN A 197 5.40 -8.70 -0.29
C ASN A 197 4.61 -8.59 -1.61
N LYS A 198 3.30 -8.31 -1.56
CA LYS A 198 2.43 -8.14 -2.74
C LYS A 198 2.10 -6.68 -3.09
N LEU A 199 2.20 -5.74 -2.14
CA LEU A 199 1.67 -4.38 -2.35
C LEU A 199 2.75 -3.33 -2.58
N PHE A 200 3.87 -3.42 -1.87
CA PHE A 200 4.97 -2.47 -1.98
C PHE A 200 6.33 -3.15 -1.72
N TYR A 201 7.38 -2.50 -2.19
CA TYR A 201 8.78 -2.87 -1.99
C TYR A 201 9.36 -2.29 -0.71
N ASP A 202 9.02 -1.04 -0.43
CA ASP A 202 9.59 -0.28 0.68
C ASP A 202 8.60 0.78 1.17
N PHE A 203 8.81 1.19 2.42
CA PHE A 203 8.00 2.21 3.08
C PHE A 203 8.81 2.91 4.18
N ASN A 204 8.51 4.18 4.40
CA ASN A 204 9.02 4.92 5.56
C ASN A 204 7.95 5.91 6.04
N PHE A 205 7.74 6.02 7.34
CA PHE A 205 6.92 7.07 7.94
C PHE A 205 7.77 7.97 8.84
N ASP A 206 8.01 9.19 8.36
CA ASP A 206 8.58 10.24 9.19
C ASP A 206 7.49 10.82 10.10
N LYS A 207 7.52 10.42 11.37
CA LYS A 207 6.57 10.88 12.39
C LYS A 207 6.69 12.37 12.70
N THR A 208 7.84 12.99 12.44
CA THR A 208 8.11 14.40 12.72
C THR A 208 7.45 15.28 11.67
N THR A 209 7.70 15.00 10.40
CA THR A 209 7.10 15.75 9.28
C THR A 209 5.71 15.23 8.92
N LYS A 210 5.30 14.08 9.49
CA LYS A 210 4.06 13.38 9.15
C LYS A 210 3.98 13.06 7.65
N THR A 211 5.11 12.64 7.09
CA THR A 211 5.24 12.27 5.68
C THR A 211 5.44 10.77 5.56
N VAL A 212 4.60 10.11 4.76
CA VAL A 212 4.76 8.70 4.42
C VAL A 212 5.39 8.60 3.04
N TYR A 213 6.49 7.87 2.92
CA TYR A 213 7.02 7.41 1.64
C TYR A 213 6.60 5.96 1.43
N ILE A 214 6.17 5.63 0.21
CA ILE A 214 5.82 4.26 -0.19
C ILE A 214 6.32 3.97 -1.59
N TRP A 215 6.99 2.83 -1.77
CA TRP A 215 7.40 2.33 -3.07
C TRP A 215 6.53 1.14 -3.49
N LEU A 216 5.52 1.41 -4.32
CA LEU A 216 4.53 0.42 -4.78
C LEU A 216 5.10 -0.61 -5.76
N LYS A 217 4.51 -1.79 -5.73
CA LYS A 217 4.71 -2.86 -6.73
C LYS A 217 3.89 -2.61 -7.99
N ARG A 218 4.24 -3.27 -9.10
CA ARG A 218 3.73 -3.00 -10.46
C ARG A 218 2.19 -2.96 -10.56
N HIS A 219 1.50 -3.80 -9.82
CA HIS A 219 0.04 -3.93 -9.92
C HIS A 219 -0.75 -3.07 -8.93
N CYS A 220 -0.07 -2.34 -8.04
CA CYS A 220 -0.74 -1.48 -7.08
C CYS A 220 -0.90 -0.06 -7.65
N TYR A 221 -2.12 0.46 -7.64
CA TYR A 221 -2.41 1.79 -8.16
C TYR A 221 -1.90 2.87 -7.21
N ASP A 222 -1.49 4.02 -7.76
CA ASP A 222 -1.13 5.20 -6.97
C ASP A 222 -2.32 5.66 -6.09
N SER A 223 -3.57 5.44 -6.52
CA SER A 223 -4.78 5.70 -5.73
C SER A 223 -4.92 4.81 -4.48
N ASP A 224 -4.37 3.59 -4.51
CA ASP A 224 -4.35 2.70 -3.34
C ASP A 224 -3.26 3.10 -2.33
N ALA A 225 -2.24 3.85 -2.78
CA ALA A 225 -1.08 4.21 -1.97
C ALA A 225 -1.46 4.92 -0.68
N VAL A 226 -2.50 5.76 -0.71
CA VAL A 226 -2.95 6.53 0.45
C VAL A 226 -3.60 5.62 1.50
N LEU A 227 -4.38 4.62 1.06
CA LEU A 227 -4.96 3.61 1.96
C LEU A 227 -3.86 2.76 2.58
N ILE A 228 -2.92 2.30 1.76
CA ILE A 228 -1.79 1.52 2.24
C ILE A 228 -0.95 2.35 3.21
N ALA A 229 -0.63 3.60 2.86
CA ALA A 229 0.07 4.55 3.73
C ALA A 229 -0.64 4.74 5.06
N ARG A 230 -1.98 4.78 5.07
CA ARG A 230 -2.77 4.91 6.31
C ARG A 230 -2.56 3.71 7.21
N ALA A 231 -2.66 2.50 6.64
CA ALA A 231 -2.39 1.28 7.37
C ALA A 231 -0.96 1.26 7.93
N LEU A 232 0.03 1.69 7.14
CA LEU A 232 1.43 1.68 7.55
C LEU A 232 1.76 2.74 8.62
N ALA A 233 1.05 3.86 8.62
CA ALA A 233 1.26 4.97 9.57
C ALA A 233 0.42 4.83 10.86
N ASP A 234 -0.65 4.03 10.85
CA ASP A 234 -1.57 3.85 11.97
C ASP A 234 -1.88 2.36 12.21
N SER A 235 -1.54 1.88 13.42
CA SER A 235 -1.77 0.50 13.82
C SER A 235 -3.25 0.11 13.87
N GLU A 236 -4.16 1.03 14.17
CA GLU A 236 -5.60 0.73 14.19
C GLU A 236 -6.11 0.50 12.77
N ALA A 237 -5.66 1.30 11.80
CA ALA A 237 -5.94 1.09 10.39
C ALA A 237 -5.34 -0.25 9.89
N MET A 238 -4.10 -0.58 10.25
CA MET A 238 -3.48 -1.87 9.90
C MET A 238 -4.26 -3.07 10.45
N LYS A 239 -4.65 -3.01 11.72
CA LYS A 239 -5.45 -4.05 12.38
C LYS A 239 -6.79 -4.21 11.68
N ALA A 240 -7.49 -3.11 11.41
CA ALA A 240 -8.78 -3.13 10.74
C ALA A 240 -8.70 -3.79 9.35
N MET A 241 -7.72 -3.42 8.52
CA MET A 241 -7.53 -4.03 7.21
C MET A 241 -7.13 -5.51 7.29
N SER A 242 -6.17 -5.86 8.15
CA SER A 242 -5.69 -7.24 8.31
C SER A 242 -6.77 -8.17 8.86
N TYR A 243 -7.70 -7.64 9.66
CA TYR A 243 -8.78 -8.41 10.27
C TYR A 243 -9.80 -8.93 9.25
N ILE A 244 -9.92 -8.30 8.07
CA ILE A 244 -10.78 -8.76 6.97
C ILE A 244 -10.45 -10.20 6.60
N TYR A 245 -9.21 -10.46 6.18
CA TYR A 245 -8.75 -11.81 5.82
C TYR A 245 -8.71 -12.76 7.03
N ALA A 246 -8.24 -12.26 8.19
CA ALA A 246 -8.11 -13.08 9.38
C ALA A 246 -9.46 -13.62 9.86
N SER A 247 -10.51 -12.80 9.84
CA SER A 247 -11.86 -13.19 10.26
C SER A 247 -12.49 -14.25 9.36
N LEU A 248 -12.33 -14.11 8.04
CA LEU A 248 -12.79 -15.10 7.05
C LEU A 248 -12.04 -16.43 7.20
N THR A 249 -10.71 -16.38 7.31
CA THR A 249 -9.86 -17.57 7.50
C THR A 249 -10.22 -18.29 8.79
N ASN A 250 -10.40 -17.56 9.88
CA ASN A 250 -10.76 -18.12 11.18
C ASN A 250 -12.14 -18.82 11.11
N THR A 251 -13.08 -18.20 10.41
CA THR A 251 -14.43 -18.75 10.26
C THR A 251 -14.44 -20.01 9.40
N LYS A 252 -13.75 -19.98 8.25
CA LYS A 252 -13.60 -21.14 7.35
C LYS A 252 -12.91 -22.34 8.02
N LYS A 253 -11.97 -22.10 8.95
CA LYS A 253 -11.26 -23.17 9.68
C LYS A 253 -12.05 -23.78 10.82
N ASN A 254 -12.81 -22.97 11.55
CA ASN A 254 -13.43 -23.41 12.80
C ASN A 254 -14.89 -23.83 12.65
N PHE A 255 -15.53 -23.51 11.52
CA PHE A 255 -16.94 -23.78 11.31
C PHE A 255 -17.19 -24.34 9.91
N ASN A 256 -18.15 -25.26 9.81
CA ASN A 256 -18.63 -25.80 8.55
C ASN A 256 -19.68 -24.85 7.92
N PHE A 257 -19.31 -23.59 7.71
CA PHE A 257 -20.15 -22.64 6.98
C PHE A 257 -19.79 -22.62 5.51
N THR A 258 -20.78 -22.38 4.65
CA THR A 258 -20.61 -22.17 3.19
C THR A 258 -20.38 -20.70 2.85
N GLU A 259 -20.58 -19.80 3.82
CA GLU A 259 -20.38 -18.37 3.69
C GLU A 259 -20.05 -17.69 5.02
N ALA A 260 -19.39 -16.54 4.96
CA ALA A 260 -19.13 -15.71 6.12
C ALA A 260 -19.05 -14.23 5.77
N CYS A 261 -19.56 -13.35 6.63
CA CYS A 261 -19.32 -11.93 6.48
C CYS A 261 -17.92 -11.56 7.00
N PRO A 262 -17.12 -10.81 6.22
CA PRO A 262 -15.84 -10.30 6.69
C PRO A 262 -16.05 -9.33 7.85
N ARG A 263 -15.20 -9.43 8.88
CA ARG A 263 -15.23 -8.54 10.05
C ARG A 263 -14.12 -7.50 9.95
N THR A 264 -14.46 -6.26 10.29
CA THR A 264 -13.52 -5.15 10.45
C THR A 264 -14.16 -4.02 11.26
N ASN A 265 -13.33 -3.12 11.79
CA ASN A 265 -13.75 -1.90 12.50
C ASN A 265 -13.37 -0.67 11.68
N LEU A 266 -13.78 0.52 12.14
CA LEU A 266 -13.26 1.77 11.61
C LEU A 266 -11.72 1.82 11.75
N PRO A 267 -11.01 2.46 10.81
CA PRO A 267 -9.54 2.53 10.84
C PRO A 267 -8.99 3.61 11.80
N PHE A 268 -9.65 3.78 12.94
CA PHE A 268 -9.34 4.76 13.98
C PHE A 268 -10.18 4.43 15.23
N SER A 269 -9.70 4.84 16.41
CA SER A 269 -10.35 4.57 17.71
C SER A 269 -11.23 5.68 18.25
N ASP A 270 -11.11 6.87 17.67
CA ASP A 270 -11.66 8.10 18.25
C ASP A 270 -13.05 8.40 17.68
N GLY A 271 -13.85 9.18 18.39
CA GLY A 271 -15.14 9.62 17.85
C GLY A 271 -14.96 10.45 16.57
N THR A 272 -15.91 10.35 15.64
CA THR A 272 -15.91 11.16 14.42
C THR A 272 -17.31 11.50 13.98
N ASP A 273 -17.42 12.59 13.25
CA ASP A 273 -18.62 12.91 12.48
C ASP A 273 -18.53 12.29 11.08
N MET A 274 -19.66 11.80 10.59
CA MET A 274 -19.82 11.25 9.25
C MET A 274 -21.10 11.75 8.61
N GLU A 275 -21.06 11.89 7.29
CA GLU A 275 -22.23 12.07 6.44
C GLU A 275 -22.60 10.71 5.84
N VAL A 276 -23.83 10.27 6.09
CA VAL A 276 -24.28 8.91 5.74
C VAL A 276 -25.65 8.92 5.09
N LEU A 277 -25.87 7.95 4.19
CA LEU A 277 -27.21 7.49 3.85
C LEU A 277 -27.60 6.39 4.84
N GLY A 278 -28.79 6.51 5.42
CA GLY A 278 -29.25 5.55 6.40
C GLY A 278 -30.74 5.64 6.65
N GLN A 279 -31.21 4.87 7.62
CA GLN A 279 -32.62 4.88 8.01
C GLN A 279 -32.79 4.57 9.50
N TRP A 280 -33.86 5.12 10.07
CA TRP A 280 -34.33 4.75 11.38
C TRP A 280 -34.95 3.35 11.37
N LEU A 281 -34.53 2.50 12.29
CA LEU A 281 -35.15 1.20 12.50
C LEU A 281 -36.40 1.36 13.36
N PRO A 282 -37.49 0.61 13.09
CA PRO A 282 -38.68 0.65 13.93
C PRO A 282 -38.33 0.40 15.41
N PRO A 283 -39.12 0.97 16.35
CA PRO A 283 -38.93 0.74 17.77
C PRO A 283 -38.85 -0.76 18.09
N ARG A 284 -37.96 -1.09 19.03
CA ARG A 284 -37.81 -2.46 19.49
C ARG A 284 -39.10 -2.95 20.14
N ASP A 285 -39.22 -4.25 20.32
CA ASP A 285 -40.36 -4.81 21.03
C ASP A 285 -40.44 -4.25 22.46
N GLY A 286 -41.55 -3.56 22.75
CA GLY A 286 -41.76 -2.89 24.04
C GLY A 286 -41.23 -1.45 24.13
N GLU A 287 -40.64 -0.90 23.06
CA GLU A 287 -40.21 0.51 22.98
C GLU A 287 -41.18 1.33 22.09
N GLU A 288 -41.37 2.60 22.42
CA GLU A 288 -42.16 3.55 21.60
C GLU A 288 -41.27 4.46 20.73
N GLU A 289 -40.01 4.64 21.12
CA GLU A 289 -39.07 5.56 20.48
C GLU A 289 -38.17 4.87 19.45
N PHE A 290 -37.75 5.63 18.43
CA PHE A 290 -36.76 5.19 17.46
C PHE A 290 -35.35 5.34 18.05
N THR A 291 -34.85 4.26 18.65
CA THR A 291 -33.58 4.27 19.38
C THR A 291 -32.38 3.79 18.54
N THR A 292 -32.63 3.24 17.35
CA THR A 292 -31.60 2.61 16.52
C THR A 292 -31.63 3.14 15.08
N PHE A 293 -30.45 3.50 14.57
CA PHE A 293 -30.23 3.93 13.19
C PHE A 293 -29.26 2.99 12.48
N ILE A 294 -29.56 2.61 11.25
CA ILE A 294 -28.66 1.82 10.41
C ILE A 294 -28.06 2.69 9.32
N VAL A 295 -26.73 2.72 9.26
CA VAL A 295 -25.96 3.28 8.15
C VAL A 295 -25.99 2.28 7.01
N ARG A 296 -26.30 2.77 5.81
CA ARG A 296 -26.27 1.97 4.58
C ARG A 296 -25.03 2.26 3.77
N THR A 297 -24.74 3.55 3.63
CA THR A 297 -23.65 4.06 2.83
C THR A 297 -23.02 5.22 3.58
N ILE A 298 -21.71 5.18 3.73
CA ILE A 298 -20.90 6.30 4.16
C ILE A 298 -20.53 7.09 2.91
N GLU A 299 -20.71 8.40 2.95
CA GLU A 299 -20.37 9.30 1.85
C GLU A 299 -19.20 10.19 2.23
N LYS A 300 -19.21 10.74 3.45
CA LYS A 300 -18.13 11.56 3.97
C LYS A 300 -17.77 11.17 5.40
N CYS A 301 -16.49 11.29 5.73
CA CYS A 301 -15.98 11.19 7.09
C CYS A 301 -15.00 12.34 7.36
N GLU A 302 -15.09 12.93 8.55
CA GLU A 302 -14.23 14.04 8.97
C GLU A 302 -12.96 13.58 9.71
N HIS A 303 -12.81 12.28 9.95
CA HIS A 303 -11.63 11.75 10.62
C HIS A 303 -10.37 11.97 9.77
N SER A 304 -9.38 12.65 10.34
CA SER A 304 -8.11 12.96 9.69
C SER A 304 -7.24 11.70 9.44
N PHE A 305 -6.34 11.78 8.47
CA PHE A 305 -5.31 10.76 8.28
C PHE A 305 -4.18 10.93 9.31
N PRO A 306 -3.40 9.86 9.60
CA PRO A 306 -2.26 9.92 10.50
C PRO A 306 -1.04 10.69 9.93
N PHE A 307 -1.13 11.17 8.68
CA PHE A 307 -0.09 11.88 7.95
C PHE A 307 -0.65 13.12 7.24
N HIS A 308 0.24 14.06 6.89
CA HIS A 308 -0.09 15.23 6.08
C HIS A 308 0.34 15.08 4.62
N ARG A 309 1.27 14.15 4.34
CA ARG A 309 1.81 13.97 2.99
C ARG A 309 2.13 12.50 2.71
N VAL A 310 1.87 12.06 1.47
CA VAL A 310 2.24 10.77 0.92
C VAL A 310 3.14 10.99 -0.30
N GLU A 311 4.33 10.43 -0.26
CA GLU A 311 5.28 10.39 -1.37
C GLU A 311 5.25 9.00 -2.00
N ILE A 312 4.73 8.92 -3.22
CA ILE A 312 4.52 7.68 -3.94
C ILE A 312 5.65 7.48 -4.94
N GLU A 313 6.31 6.33 -4.86
CA GLU A 313 7.15 5.81 -5.93
C GLU A 313 6.50 4.56 -6.51
N SER A 314 6.36 4.45 -7.83
CA SER A 314 5.78 3.29 -8.50
C SER A 314 6.64 2.89 -9.71
N LEU A 315 6.71 1.58 -9.99
CA LEU A 315 7.47 1.06 -11.13
C LEU A 315 6.96 1.58 -12.48
N ASP A 316 5.66 1.83 -12.58
CA ASP A 316 5.00 2.23 -13.82
C ASP A 316 4.99 3.75 -14.04
N SER A 317 5.72 4.51 -13.21
CA SER A 317 6.14 5.89 -13.52
C SER A 317 7.08 5.98 -14.74
N TYR A 318 7.42 4.84 -15.35
CA TYR A 318 8.22 4.72 -16.55
C TYR A 318 7.41 5.08 -17.81
N LYS A 319 7.22 6.38 -18.05
CA LYS A 319 7.30 6.84 -19.44
C LYS A 319 8.72 6.57 -19.89
N SER A 320 8.87 5.70 -20.89
CA SER A 320 10.05 5.59 -21.72
C SER A 320 10.52 6.98 -22.16
N SER A 321 11.41 7.57 -21.39
CA SER A 321 12.34 8.59 -21.84
C SER A 321 13.72 7.97 -21.86
N GLY A 322 13.84 6.86 -22.59
CA GLY A 322 15.11 6.33 -23.03
C GLY A 322 15.11 6.43 -24.54
N ALA A 323 15.86 7.38 -25.08
CA ALA A 323 16.38 7.21 -26.43
C ALA A 323 17.10 5.84 -26.45
N ILE A 324 16.45 4.86 -27.08
CA ILE A 324 17.08 3.61 -27.44
C ILE A 324 17.67 3.88 -28.82
N ASP A 325 19.01 3.88 -28.89
CA ASP A 325 19.73 3.82 -30.14
C ASP A 325 19.16 2.69 -30.99
N ASN A 326 18.88 3.04 -32.25
CA ASN A 326 18.33 2.18 -33.27
C ASN A 326 19.14 0.87 -33.38
N GLU A 327 18.48 -0.28 -33.17
CA GLU A 327 18.62 -1.52 -33.96
C GLU A 327 18.07 -2.74 -33.19
N SER A 328 16.74 -2.79 -33.02
CA SER A 328 15.92 -4.02 -33.06
C SER A 328 14.51 -3.65 -32.62
N SER A 329 13.67 -3.41 -33.63
CA SER A 329 12.27 -3.06 -33.45
C SER A 329 11.44 -4.29 -33.09
N PRO A 330 10.53 -4.18 -32.11
CA PRO A 330 9.13 -4.51 -32.31
C PRO A 330 8.43 -3.21 -32.72
N LYS A 331 7.86 -3.24 -33.91
CA LYS A 331 7.22 -2.10 -34.58
C LYS A 331 6.14 -1.45 -33.68
N PRO A 332 5.97 -0.12 -33.76
CA PRO A 332 4.89 0.56 -33.06
C PRO A 332 3.55 0.00 -33.53
N SER A 333 2.74 -0.46 -32.57
CA SER A 333 1.31 -0.60 -32.80
C SER A 333 0.78 0.79 -33.16
N TYR A 334 0.42 0.94 -34.44
CA TYR A 334 -0.15 2.17 -35.00
C TYR A 334 -1.25 2.72 -34.09
N LYS A 335 -1.17 4.02 -33.79
CA LYS A 335 -2.36 4.78 -33.39
C LYS A 335 -3.36 4.67 -34.53
N LYS A 336 -4.39 3.84 -34.37
CA LYS A 336 -5.62 4.00 -35.13
C LYS A 336 -6.32 5.20 -34.51
N GLU A 337 -6.27 6.34 -35.17
CA GLU A 337 -7.25 7.39 -34.93
C GLU A 337 -8.63 6.75 -35.11
N ARG A 338 -9.40 6.66 -34.01
CA ARG A 338 -10.80 6.27 -34.11
C ARG A 338 -11.52 7.42 -34.80
N LYS A 339 -12.27 7.08 -35.84
CA LYS A 339 -13.43 7.87 -36.24
C LYS A 339 -14.34 7.97 -35.02
N ASP A 340 -14.79 9.17 -34.70
CA ASP A 340 -15.89 9.44 -33.78
C ASP A 340 -17.09 8.57 -34.19
N ASN A 341 -17.23 7.41 -33.57
CA ASN A 341 -18.51 6.76 -33.36
C ASN A 341 -18.82 6.98 -31.87
N SER A 342 -19.93 7.66 -31.65
CA SER A 342 -20.42 8.25 -30.40
C SER A 342 -20.87 7.24 -29.33
N GLU A 343 -20.24 6.07 -29.23
CA GLU A 343 -20.55 5.09 -28.19
C GLU A 343 -19.30 4.84 -27.33
N GLN A 344 -19.31 5.43 -26.13
CA GLN A 344 -18.35 5.11 -25.07
C GLN A 344 -18.57 3.65 -24.61
N PRO A 345 -17.50 2.89 -24.32
CA PRO A 345 -17.62 1.50 -23.86
C PRO A 345 -18.33 1.40 -22.49
N GLU A 346 -19.16 0.37 -22.28
CA GLU A 346 -19.77 0.06 -20.97
C GLU A 346 -18.81 -0.81 -20.13
N LEU A 347 -18.59 -0.48 -18.85
CA LEU A 347 -17.82 -1.32 -17.93
C LEU A 347 -18.63 -2.54 -17.49
N THR A 348 -18.17 -3.76 -17.79
CA THR A 348 -18.86 -5.00 -17.41
C THR A 348 -18.00 -5.90 -16.53
N GLN A 349 -18.65 -6.64 -15.61
CA GLN A 349 -18.03 -7.46 -14.57
C GLN A 349 -17.03 -8.55 -15.06
N ASP A 350 -17.15 -9.03 -16.30
CA ASP A 350 -16.40 -10.20 -16.79
C ASP A 350 -15.70 -10.00 -18.15
N GLU A 351 -15.75 -8.80 -18.73
CA GLU A 351 -15.07 -8.54 -19.99
C GLU A 351 -13.60 -8.24 -19.77
N LYS A 352 -12.74 -8.93 -20.52
CA LYS A 352 -11.32 -8.58 -20.57
C LYS A 352 -11.20 -7.20 -21.24
N PRO A 353 -10.65 -6.18 -20.57
CA PRO A 353 -10.42 -4.87 -21.15
C PRO A 353 -9.59 -5.03 -22.42
N THR A 354 -10.09 -4.38 -23.46
CA THR A 354 -9.37 -4.28 -24.72
C THR A 354 -8.42 -3.10 -24.63
N ASN A 355 -7.29 -3.16 -25.34
CA ASN A 355 -6.29 -2.07 -25.39
C ASN A 355 -6.85 -0.70 -25.87
N GLY A 356 -8.15 -0.60 -26.17
CA GLY A 356 -8.86 0.60 -26.60
C GLY A 356 -9.88 1.15 -25.59
N ILE A 357 -9.87 0.69 -24.34
CA ILE A 357 -10.63 1.27 -23.21
C ILE A 357 -9.59 1.94 -22.31
N GLU A 358 -9.74 3.24 -22.04
CA GLU A 358 -8.89 3.90 -21.05
C GLU A 358 -9.23 3.34 -19.68
N ALA A 359 -8.22 3.13 -18.84
CA ALA A 359 -8.48 2.81 -17.46
C ALA A 359 -9.14 4.06 -16.81
N GLU A 360 -10.28 3.86 -16.16
CA GLU A 360 -11.00 4.92 -15.48
C GLU A 360 -10.43 5.02 -14.07
N GLU A 361 -9.62 6.05 -13.83
CA GLU A 361 -9.26 6.45 -12.48
C GLU A 361 -10.57 6.81 -11.77
N LEU A 362 -10.97 5.98 -10.80
CA LEU A 362 -12.15 6.25 -9.99
C LEU A 362 -11.91 7.56 -9.22
N GLU A 363 -12.41 8.70 -9.75
CA GLU A 363 -12.44 10.03 -9.09
C GLU A 363 -12.96 9.97 -7.64
N PHE A 364 -13.66 8.87 -7.36
CA PHE A 364 -14.18 8.40 -6.10
C PHE A 364 -13.24 8.56 -4.88
N TYR A 365 -11.91 8.41 -5.01
CA TYR A 365 -11.03 8.45 -3.83
C TYR A 365 -10.87 9.85 -3.24
N GLN A 366 -10.62 10.85 -4.09
CA GLN A 366 -10.50 12.26 -3.67
C GLN A 366 -11.84 12.81 -3.17
N GLN A 367 -12.96 12.31 -3.73
CA GLN A 367 -14.31 12.68 -3.29
C GLN A 367 -14.68 12.08 -1.91
N ARG A 368 -14.30 10.82 -1.62
CA ARG A 368 -14.56 10.17 -0.31
C ARG A 368 -13.86 10.88 0.84
N PHE A 369 -12.60 11.27 0.64
CA PHE A 369 -11.79 11.91 1.66
C PHE A 369 -11.48 13.34 1.24
N SER A 370 -12.51 14.19 1.21
CA SER A 370 -12.42 15.61 0.79
C SER A 370 -11.33 16.46 1.47
N HIS A 371 -10.79 16.01 2.60
CA HIS A 371 -9.67 16.66 3.29
C HIS A 371 -8.29 16.26 2.72
N LEU A 372 -8.22 15.26 1.83
CA LEU A 372 -7.03 14.96 1.04
C LEU A 372 -6.96 15.93 -0.13
N HIS A 373 -6.22 17.02 0.05
CA HIS A 373 -5.93 17.98 -1.02
C HIS A 373 -4.83 17.43 -1.94
N GLY A 374 -4.84 17.82 -3.22
CA GLY A 374 -3.87 17.33 -4.22
C GLY A 374 -2.40 17.50 -3.80
N ASP A 375 -2.08 18.52 -3.01
CA ASP A 375 -0.73 18.77 -2.49
C ASP A 375 -0.26 17.73 -1.45
N MET A 376 -1.19 16.95 -0.88
CA MET A 376 -0.87 15.89 0.07
C MET A 376 -0.31 14.63 -0.60
N ILE A 377 -0.45 14.48 -1.92
CA ILE A 377 0.02 13.30 -2.65
C ILE A 377 1.05 13.74 -3.68
N THR A 378 2.30 13.28 -3.53
CA THR A 378 3.40 13.63 -4.44
C THR A 378 4.03 12.38 -5.02
N LYS A 379 4.25 12.34 -6.34
CA LYS A 379 5.03 11.28 -7.00
C LYS A 379 6.52 11.61 -6.92
N VAL A 380 7.34 10.66 -6.45
CA VAL A 380 8.78 10.85 -6.24
C VAL A 380 9.60 9.79 -6.99
N LYS A 381 10.88 10.09 -7.22
CA LYS A 381 11.88 9.14 -7.76
C LYS A 381 13.06 9.06 -6.80
N LYS A 382 13.04 8.12 -5.85
CA LYS A 382 14.16 7.90 -4.91
C LYS A 382 15.04 6.72 -5.33
N VAL A 383 14.49 5.77 -6.09
CA VAL A 383 15.22 4.60 -6.58
C VAL A 383 15.74 4.82 -8.00
N SER A 384 16.96 4.35 -8.26
CA SER A 384 17.61 4.47 -9.57
C SER A 384 16.90 3.61 -10.62
N GLU A 385 16.86 4.08 -11.87
CA GLU A 385 16.23 3.36 -12.99
C GLU A 385 16.75 1.93 -13.18
N LYS A 386 18.05 1.69 -12.96
CA LYS A 386 18.63 0.34 -13.00
C LYS A 386 17.98 -0.63 -11.99
N GLU A 387 17.66 -0.14 -10.81
CA GLU A 387 17.04 -0.94 -9.75
C GLU A 387 15.55 -1.15 -10.04
N LYS A 388 14.85 -0.14 -10.58
CA LYS A 388 13.48 -0.32 -11.10
C LYS A 388 13.41 -1.38 -12.19
N VAL A 389 14.33 -1.35 -13.16
CA VAL A 389 14.44 -2.38 -14.21
C VAL A 389 14.75 -3.76 -13.65
N ARG A 390 15.61 -3.85 -12.61
CA ARG A 390 15.89 -5.13 -11.95
C ARG A 390 14.62 -5.70 -11.31
N ARG A 391 13.91 -4.90 -10.51
CA ARG A 391 12.67 -5.29 -9.85
C ARG A 391 11.57 -5.65 -10.84
N PHE A 392 11.48 -4.90 -11.93
CA PHE A 392 10.56 -5.19 -13.03
C PHE A 392 10.79 -6.60 -13.61
N LYS A 393 12.05 -6.96 -13.89
CA LYS A 393 12.41 -8.30 -14.38
C LYS A 393 12.16 -9.39 -13.34
N GLU A 394 12.48 -9.13 -12.07
CA GLU A 394 12.22 -10.08 -10.98
C GLU A 394 10.72 -10.37 -10.81
N GLU A 395 9.85 -9.38 -11.00
CA GLU A 395 8.40 -9.59 -10.96
C GLU A 395 7.90 -10.31 -12.23
N GLU A 396 8.40 -9.99 -13.42
CA GLU A 396 8.06 -10.74 -14.65
C GLU A 396 8.46 -12.21 -14.57
N ASP A 397 9.67 -12.49 -14.10
CA ASP A 397 10.20 -13.86 -13.96
C ASP A 397 9.49 -14.65 -12.85
N ALA A 398 8.87 -13.97 -11.86
CA ALA A 398 8.10 -14.60 -10.79
C ALA A 398 6.64 -14.89 -11.19
N THR A 399 6.09 -14.16 -12.16
CA THR A 399 4.72 -14.33 -12.65
C THR A 399 4.61 -15.39 -13.74
N ASP A 400 4.81 -16.66 -13.38
CA ASP A 400 4.33 -17.82 -14.18
C ASP A 400 2.93 -18.28 -13.70
N SER A 401 2.40 -17.66 -12.64
CA SER A 401 1.01 -17.83 -12.21
C SER A 401 0.13 -16.77 -12.86
N ASN A 402 -0.90 -17.27 -13.55
CA ASN A 402 -2.02 -16.52 -14.07
C ASN A 402 -2.81 -15.96 -12.87
N ASP A 403 -2.29 -14.90 -12.21
CA ASP A 403 -2.79 -14.26 -10.99
C ASP A 403 -4.07 -13.43 -11.23
N GLY A 404 -4.93 -13.92 -12.13
CA GLY A 404 -6.38 -13.80 -12.01
C GLY A 404 -6.94 -12.40 -11.81
N SER A 405 -6.34 -11.37 -12.39
CA SER A 405 -7.08 -10.17 -12.75
C SER A 405 -7.83 -10.48 -14.04
N SER A 406 -9.15 -10.53 -13.98
CA SER A 406 -9.99 -10.49 -15.19
C SER A 406 -9.88 -9.15 -15.93
N LEU A 407 -9.12 -8.17 -15.42
CA LEU A 407 -8.94 -6.86 -16.03
C LEU A 407 -7.46 -6.43 -16.17
N PRO A 408 -6.81 -6.51 -17.35
CA PRO A 408 -5.66 -5.67 -17.64
C PRO A 408 -6.11 -4.22 -17.87
N GLY A 409 -6.17 -3.41 -16.81
CA GLY A 409 -6.15 -1.97 -16.97
C GLY A 409 -4.84 -1.55 -17.68
N ASP A 410 -4.90 -0.53 -18.52
CA ASP A 410 -3.68 0.10 -19.04
C ASP A 410 -3.00 0.88 -17.90
N TYR A 411 -2.20 0.19 -17.09
CA TYR A 411 -1.49 0.73 -15.92
C TYR A 411 -0.62 1.97 -16.27
N SER A 412 -0.33 2.22 -17.55
CA SER A 412 0.40 3.38 -18.02
C SER A 412 -0.44 4.67 -18.09
N LYS A 413 -1.78 4.56 -18.11
CA LYS A 413 -2.70 5.70 -18.23
C LYS A 413 -3.14 6.27 -16.89
N ASP A 414 -3.50 5.44 -15.91
CA ASP A 414 -3.94 5.88 -14.56
C ASP A 414 -2.81 6.46 -13.71
N ASN A 415 -1.56 6.13 -14.05
CA ASN A 415 -0.37 6.67 -13.41
C ASN A 415 0.04 8.07 -13.95
N ASN A 416 -0.82 8.72 -14.76
CA ASN A 416 -0.65 10.07 -15.30
C ASN A 416 -1.24 11.17 -14.40
N LEU A 417 -1.07 11.10 -13.07
CA LEU A 417 -0.84 12.36 -12.37
C LEU A 417 0.39 12.97 -13.03
N GLN A 418 0.21 14.07 -13.77
CA GLN A 418 1.35 14.81 -14.28
C GLN A 418 2.21 15.13 -13.06
N ALA A 419 3.37 14.46 -12.97
CA ALA A 419 4.37 14.82 -12.00
C ALA A 419 4.52 16.33 -12.14
N TRP A 420 4.14 17.06 -11.09
CA TRP A 420 4.44 18.48 -11.06
C TRP A 420 5.93 18.55 -11.36
N GLN A 421 6.26 19.19 -12.48
CA GLN A 421 7.63 19.34 -12.94
C GLN A 421 8.34 20.34 -12.02
N ASN A 422 8.45 20.00 -10.74
CA ASN A 422 9.64 20.34 -10.02
C ASN A 422 10.70 19.41 -10.61
N ARG A 423 11.38 19.92 -11.63
CA ARG A 423 12.81 19.62 -11.75
C ARG A 423 13.43 20.03 -10.42
N ILE A 424 13.36 19.17 -9.42
CA ILE A 424 14.49 19.05 -8.52
C ILE A 424 15.55 18.52 -9.45
N ASN A 425 16.48 19.39 -9.83
CA ASN A 425 17.68 18.93 -10.53
C ASN A 425 18.23 17.81 -9.65
N ASP A 426 18.24 16.58 -10.16
CA ASP A 426 18.99 15.50 -9.54
C ASP A 426 20.39 16.08 -9.31
N ALA A 427 20.75 16.28 -8.05
CA ALA A 427 22.05 16.82 -7.72
C ALA A 427 23.11 15.83 -8.22
N GLU A 428 24.14 16.38 -8.85
CA GLU A 428 25.14 15.55 -9.51
C GLU A 428 25.74 14.56 -8.49
N PRO A 429 25.76 13.25 -8.81
CA PRO A 429 26.39 12.27 -7.94
C PRO A 429 27.85 12.68 -7.74
N ILE A 430 28.35 12.57 -6.50
CA ILE A 430 29.75 12.88 -6.19
C ILE A 430 30.61 12.07 -7.18
N PRO A 431 31.45 12.73 -7.99
CA PRO A 431 32.26 12.07 -9.00
C PRO A 431 33.01 10.90 -8.38
N ILE A 432 33.11 9.78 -9.09
CA ILE A 432 33.71 8.54 -8.55
C ILE A 432 35.13 8.80 -8.02
N SER A 433 35.88 9.72 -8.65
CA SER A 433 37.20 10.18 -8.21
C SER A 433 37.21 10.86 -6.84
N ASP A 434 36.10 11.44 -6.43
CA ASP A 434 36.02 12.38 -5.30
C ASP A 434 35.37 11.72 -4.07
N ARG A 435 34.83 10.50 -4.21
CA ARG A 435 34.05 9.82 -3.17
C ARG A 435 34.85 9.53 -1.91
N ILE A 436 36.04 8.97 -2.05
CA ILE A 436 36.92 8.68 -0.89
C ILE A 436 37.22 9.97 -0.12
N THR A 437 37.61 11.03 -0.83
CA THR A 437 37.91 12.33 -0.23
C THR A 437 36.67 12.94 0.45
N SER A 438 35.51 12.82 -0.19
CA SER A 438 34.24 13.33 0.34
C SER A 438 33.79 12.58 1.59
N VAL A 439 33.91 11.25 1.62
CA VAL A 439 33.62 10.42 2.80
C VAL A 439 34.60 10.73 3.93
N SER A 440 35.90 10.82 3.62
CA SER A 440 36.93 11.17 4.60
C SER A 440 36.67 12.52 5.26
N ASN A 441 36.37 13.55 4.46
CA ASN A 441 36.02 14.88 4.97
C ASN A 441 34.73 14.86 5.78
N ALA A 442 33.70 14.14 5.33
CA ALA A 442 32.44 14.02 6.05
C ALA A 442 32.63 13.40 7.44
N VAL A 443 33.37 12.30 7.55
CA VAL A 443 33.66 11.67 8.84
C VAL A 443 34.50 12.59 9.73
N SER A 444 35.48 13.31 9.19
CA SER A 444 36.27 14.28 9.95
C SER A 444 35.40 15.40 10.53
N ILE A 445 34.48 15.96 9.75
CA ILE A 445 33.51 16.97 10.20
C ILE A 445 32.63 16.39 11.32
N ILE A 446 32.17 15.14 11.19
CA ILE A 446 31.33 14.49 12.20
C ILE A 446 32.07 14.34 13.52
N LEU A 447 33.32 13.84 13.50
CA LEU A 447 34.12 13.67 14.70
C LEU A 447 34.42 15.01 15.39
N ASN A 448 34.67 16.07 14.62
CA ASN A 448 34.85 17.42 15.17
C ASN A 448 33.57 17.95 15.85
N LYS A 449 32.39 17.54 15.38
CA LYS A 449 31.09 17.93 15.95
C LYS A 449 30.66 17.02 17.12
N ARG A 450 31.16 15.78 17.22
CA ARG A 450 30.73 14.75 18.18
C ARG A 450 31.91 14.27 19.03
N GLN A 451 32.08 14.86 20.20
CA GLN A 451 33.16 14.50 21.14
C GLN A 451 32.99 13.11 21.78
N ASP A 452 31.81 12.50 21.63
CA ASP A 452 31.52 11.14 22.09
C ASP A 452 31.94 10.05 21.10
N LEU A 453 32.42 10.43 19.91
CA LEU A 453 32.87 9.52 18.87
C LEU A 453 34.39 9.64 18.65
N SER A 454 35.03 8.51 18.37
CA SER A 454 36.42 8.42 17.91
C SER A 454 36.48 7.53 16.67
N ALA A 455 37.37 7.84 15.73
CA ALA A 455 37.65 6.94 14.61
C ALA A 455 39.10 6.45 14.63
N GLN A 456 39.28 5.20 14.24
CA GLN A 456 40.57 4.55 14.02
C GLN A 456 40.64 4.02 12.60
N GLU A 457 41.75 4.27 11.90
CA GLU A 457 41.95 3.73 10.55
C GLU A 457 42.36 2.25 10.58
N LEU A 458 41.80 1.48 9.65
CA LEU A 458 42.04 0.06 9.50
C LEU A 458 42.57 -0.29 8.10
N PRO A 459 43.47 -1.27 8.00
CA PRO A 459 44.28 -1.86 9.06
C PRO A 459 45.36 -0.88 9.58
N VAL A 460 45.77 -1.06 10.84
CA VAL A 460 46.78 -0.21 11.50
C VAL A 460 48.12 -0.29 10.76
N GLY A 461 48.69 0.87 10.39
CA GLY A 461 50.07 0.95 9.84
C GLY A 461 50.24 1.37 8.37
N CYS A 462 49.28 2.08 7.75
CA CYS A 462 49.41 2.57 6.37
C CYS A 462 50.01 4.00 6.27
N THR A 463 50.42 4.45 5.07
CA THR A 463 51.41 5.53 4.82
C THR A 463 50.96 6.75 4.00
N ASP A 464 49.66 6.90 3.65
CA ASP A 464 49.17 8.05 2.86
C ASP A 464 48.62 9.19 3.74
N TYR A 465 49.20 10.39 3.63
CA TYR A 465 48.87 11.58 4.44
C TYR A 465 47.98 12.60 3.71
N SER A 466 47.49 12.28 2.50
CA SER A 466 46.77 13.24 1.65
C SER A 466 45.29 13.48 2.02
N SER A 467 44.78 12.80 3.05
CA SER A 467 43.38 12.81 3.47
C SER A 467 43.29 12.86 5.00
N PRO A 468 42.19 13.37 5.60
CA PRO A 468 41.98 13.36 7.05
C PRO A 468 42.20 11.99 7.70
N PHE A 469 41.91 10.92 6.95
CA PHE A 469 42.20 9.55 7.31
C PHE A 469 43.07 8.86 6.26
N ARG A 470 43.87 7.90 6.70
CA ARG A 470 44.76 7.11 5.83
C ARG A 470 43.96 6.14 4.95
N LEU A 471 44.47 5.91 3.74
CA LEU A 471 43.90 4.98 2.77
C LEU A 471 44.72 3.69 2.71
N TYR A 472 44.07 2.58 2.38
CA TYR A 472 44.68 1.25 2.26
C TYR A 472 44.72 0.76 0.83
N ASP A 473 45.85 0.21 0.40
CA ASP A 473 46.02 -0.41 -0.93
C ASP A 473 45.54 -1.87 -0.92
N PHE A 474 44.65 -2.24 -1.86
CA PHE A 474 44.25 -3.63 -2.02
C PHE A 474 45.43 -4.52 -2.41
N GLU A 475 45.49 -5.70 -1.79
CA GLU A 475 46.48 -6.72 -2.14
C GLU A 475 45.96 -7.65 -3.23
N ARG A 476 46.85 -8.02 -4.15
CA ARG A 476 46.55 -9.04 -5.16
C ARG A 476 46.32 -10.40 -4.51
N PRO A 477 45.15 -11.05 -4.73
CA PRO A 477 44.91 -12.38 -4.20
C PRO A 477 45.84 -13.44 -4.83
N LYS A 478 46.37 -14.35 -4.00
CA LYS A 478 47.21 -15.47 -4.44
C LYS A 478 46.41 -16.39 -5.38
N GLY A 479 46.99 -16.77 -6.51
CA GLY A 479 46.37 -17.70 -7.48
C GLY A 479 45.45 -17.06 -8.52
N LYS A 480 45.30 -15.73 -8.53
CA LYS A 480 44.62 -15.03 -9.64
C LYS A 480 45.52 -14.98 -10.89
N SER A 481 44.91 -15.12 -12.07
CA SER A 481 45.62 -15.11 -13.35
C SER A 481 46.38 -13.80 -13.59
N GLY A 482 47.36 -13.80 -14.50
CA GLY A 482 48.11 -12.59 -14.87
C GLY A 482 47.23 -11.42 -15.34
N ASN A 483 46.04 -11.72 -15.87
CA ASN A 483 45.10 -10.73 -16.38
C ASN A 483 44.14 -10.14 -15.32
N TYR A 484 44.22 -10.61 -14.07
CA TYR A 484 43.44 -10.02 -12.97
C TYR A 484 43.94 -8.59 -12.71
N SER A 485 43.01 -7.63 -12.75
CA SER A 485 43.31 -6.18 -12.66
C SER A 485 42.27 -5.43 -11.82
N TRP A 486 41.53 -6.14 -10.97
CA TRP A 486 40.53 -5.52 -10.11
C TRP A 486 41.19 -4.75 -8.97
N ASP A 487 42.27 -5.30 -8.41
CA ASP A 487 43.15 -4.71 -7.40
C ASP A 487 43.83 -3.43 -7.86
N THR A 488 43.77 -3.08 -9.15
CA THR A 488 44.48 -1.92 -9.72
C THR A 488 43.56 -0.91 -10.42
N VAL A 489 43.89 0.37 -10.25
CA VAL A 489 43.27 1.53 -10.91
C VAL A 489 44.38 2.33 -11.59
N VAL A 490 44.31 2.51 -12.92
CA VAL A 490 45.26 3.31 -13.72
C VAL A 490 46.73 3.04 -13.35
N GLY A 491 47.15 1.76 -13.34
CA GLY A 491 48.54 1.38 -13.11
C GLY A 491 49.04 1.39 -11.66
N ARG A 492 48.19 1.75 -10.69
CA ARG A 492 48.48 1.64 -9.24
C ARG A 492 47.49 0.72 -8.54
N GLN A 493 47.78 0.38 -7.28
CA GLN A 493 46.82 -0.35 -6.45
C GLN A 493 45.58 0.51 -6.19
N ARG A 494 44.43 -0.16 -6.17
CA ARG A 494 43.14 0.38 -5.79
C ARG A 494 43.18 0.68 -4.31
N LYS A 495 42.57 1.79 -3.91
CA LYS A 495 42.52 2.22 -2.51
C LYS A 495 41.19 1.91 -1.83
N ALA A 496 41.19 1.81 -0.51
CA ALA A 496 40.03 1.81 0.35
C ALA A 496 40.21 2.78 1.52
N LEU A 497 39.15 3.45 1.93
CA LEU A 497 39.05 4.09 3.23
C LEU A 497 38.29 3.14 4.15
N PHE A 498 38.91 2.69 5.23
CA PHE A 498 38.29 1.76 6.16
C PHE A 498 38.50 2.27 7.60
N LEU A 499 37.39 2.59 8.27
CA LEU A 499 37.38 3.20 9.60
C LEU A 499 36.59 2.34 10.58
N ALA A 500 37.12 2.23 11.80
CA ALA A 500 36.37 1.81 12.98
C ALA A 500 35.95 3.08 13.74
N ILE A 501 34.65 3.35 13.84
CA ILE A 501 34.08 4.49 14.55
C ILE A 501 33.48 3.98 15.84
N SER A 502 34.07 4.34 16.97
CA SER A 502 33.65 3.90 18.29
C SER A 502 33.02 5.02 19.09
N ASN A 503 32.05 4.68 19.94
CA ASN A 503 31.47 5.61 20.90
C ASN A 503 32.00 5.38 22.33
N GLN A 504 31.65 6.25 23.27
CA GLN A 504 32.05 6.13 24.68
C GLN A 504 31.51 4.86 25.38
N LYS A 505 30.48 4.20 24.82
CA LYS A 505 29.96 2.93 25.33
C LYS A 505 30.78 1.72 24.88
N GLY A 506 31.82 1.92 24.06
CA GLY A 506 32.65 0.85 23.51
C GLY A 506 32.00 0.11 22.33
N GLN A 507 30.91 0.63 21.76
CA GLN A 507 30.35 0.11 20.52
C GLN A 507 31.17 0.60 19.33
N THR A 508 31.30 -0.22 18.29
CA THR A 508 32.06 0.12 17.08
C THR A 508 31.23 -0.10 15.83
N VAL A 509 31.17 0.93 14.98
CA VAL A 509 30.64 0.91 13.62
C VAL A 509 31.80 0.94 12.65
N TYR A 510 31.84 -0.03 11.74
CA TYR A 510 32.81 -0.09 10.67
C TYR A 510 32.28 0.62 9.43
N LEU A 511 33.11 1.46 8.83
CA LEU A 511 32.80 2.22 7.61
C LEU A 511 33.82 1.88 6.54
N LEU A 512 33.36 1.38 5.39
CA LEU A 512 34.20 0.96 4.27
C LEU A 512 33.79 1.67 2.97
N GLU A 513 34.70 2.45 2.43
CA GLU A 513 34.62 3.06 1.09
C GLU A 513 35.72 2.47 0.21
N ILE A 514 35.35 2.08 -1.02
CA ILE A 514 36.28 1.47 -1.97
C ILE A 514 36.40 2.38 -3.18
N GLU A 515 37.64 2.64 -3.60
CA GLU A 515 37.92 3.43 -4.78
C GLU A 515 37.28 2.82 -6.02
N GLY A 516 36.51 3.62 -6.76
CA GLY A 516 35.93 3.19 -8.02
C GLY A 516 36.95 3.18 -9.16
N LYS A 517 36.61 2.49 -10.25
CA LYS A 517 37.40 2.44 -11.50
C LYS A 517 36.49 2.81 -12.66
N GLU A 518 36.83 3.86 -13.39
CA GLU A 518 36.06 4.35 -14.54
C GLU A 518 34.58 4.60 -14.16
N LYS A 519 33.63 3.91 -14.80
CA LYS A 519 32.18 4.00 -14.53
C LYS A 519 31.70 3.09 -13.39
N VAL A 520 32.60 2.33 -12.76
CA VAL A 520 32.28 1.36 -11.71
C VAL A 520 32.66 1.94 -10.36
N GLY A 521 31.66 2.40 -9.61
CA GLY A 521 31.80 2.83 -8.21
C GLY A 521 31.22 1.81 -7.23
N PHE A 522 31.67 1.85 -5.99
CA PHE A 522 31.07 1.11 -4.89
C PHE A 522 30.14 2.02 -4.09
N SER A 523 29.26 1.39 -3.31
CA SER A 523 28.51 2.11 -2.27
C SER A 523 29.38 2.24 -1.03
N LEU A 524 29.11 3.24 -0.20
CA LEU A 524 29.70 3.33 1.13
C LEU A 524 29.05 2.28 2.01
N PHE A 525 29.81 1.38 2.62
CA PHE A 525 29.28 0.34 3.50
C PHE A 525 29.45 0.75 4.96
N LEU A 526 28.40 0.56 5.77
CA LEU A 526 28.44 0.70 7.22
C LEU A 526 27.95 -0.60 7.87
N PHE A 527 28.65 -1.11 8.87
CA PHE A 527 28.30 -2.36 9.54
C PHE A 527 28.79 -2.44 10.97
N GLY A 528 28.07 -3.19 11.82
CA GLY A 528 28.40 -3.39 13.24
C GLY A 528 29.27 -4.62 13.49
N GLY A 529 30.14 -4.56 14.50
CA GLY A 529 30.92 -5.72 14.96
C GLY A 529 30.14 -6.61 15.93
N TYR A 530 30.28 -7.94 15.79
CA TYR A 530 29.75 -8.94 16.74
C TYR A 530 30.76 -9.28 17.85
N GLN A 531 30.28 -9.74 19.02
CA GLN A 531 31.11 -10.25 20.12
C GLN A 531 32.08 -11.35 19.64
N GLY A 532 33.37 -11.00 19.47
CA GLY A 532 34.45 -11.96 19.19
C GLY A 532 35.18 -11.80 17.87
N ARG A 533 34.75 -10.90 16.97
CA ARG A 533 35.56 -10.47 15.81
C ARG A 533 35.76 -8.97 15.85
N ASN A 534 36.79 -8.53 16.55
CA ASN A 534 37.24 -7.16 16.43
C ASN A 534 38.15 -7.06 15.18
N LEU A 535 37.72 -6.28 14.17
CA LEU A 535 38.53 -6.03 12.98
C LEU A 535 39.78 -5.18 13.27
N ASP A 536 39.86 -4.60 14.46
CA ASP A 536 40.99 -3.83 14.98
C ASP A 536 42.14 -4.75 15.44
N GLU A 537 41.90 -6.06 15.55
CA GLU A 537 42.95 -7.06 15.81
C GLU A 537 43.84 -7.29 14.58
N SER A 538 45.11 -7.65 14.82
CA SER A 538 46.27 -7.50 13.92
C SER A 538 46.13 -7.93 12.43
N ASN A 539 45.11 -8.69 12.03
CA ASN A 539 44.86 -9.04 10.63
C ASN A 539 43.38 -9.06 10.20
N GLY A 540 42.42 -8.65 11.06
CA GLY A 540 40.99 -8.76 10.77
C GLY A 540 40.57 -7.95 9.53
N ALA A 541 40.79 -6.64 9.58
CA ALA A 541 40.47 -5.73 8.46
C ALA A 541 41.23 -6.10 7.17
N ARG A 542 42.50 -6.49 7.29
CA ARG A 542 43.33 -6.93 6.17
C ARG A 542 42.76 -8.17 5.48
N SER A 543 42.33 -9.16 6.26
CA SER A 543 41.67 -10.38 5.76
C SER A 543 40.36 -10.05 5.02
N LEU A 544 39.56 -9.13 5.57
CA LEU A 544 38.31 -8.69 4.94
C LEU A 544 38.57 -8.04 3.57
N LEU A 545 39.51 -7.09 3.50
CA LEU A 545 39.88 -6.44 2.24
C LEU A 545 40.45 -7.44 1.22
N PHE A 546 41.22 -8.43 1.67
CA PHE A 546 41.69 -9.52 0.83
C PHE A 546 40.54 -10.37 0.27
N GLN A 547 39.51 -10.68 1.06
CA GLN A 547 38.33 -11.40 0.60
C GLN A 547 37.54 -10.60 -0.44
N ILE A 548 37.40 -9.28 -0.25
CA ILE A 548 36.78 -8.39 -1.24
C ILE A 548 37.55 -8.44 -2.56
N ALA A 549 38.89 -8.32 -2.52
CA ALA A 549 39.73 -8.45 -3.70
C ALA A 549 39.59 -9.82 -4.35
N ASN A 550 39.60 -10.90 -3.57
CA ASN A 550 39.47 -12.25 -4.09
C ASN A 550 38.14 -12.47 -4.84
N ASN A 551 37.09 -11.76 -4.44
CA ASN A 551 35.78 -11.76 -5.10
C ASN A 551 35.64 -10.68 -6.19
N SER A 552 36.69 -9.94 -6.50
CA SER A 552 36.65 -8.80 -7.45
C SER A 552 35.56 -7.79 -7.08
N GLY A 553 35.35 -7.53 -5.78
CA GLY A 553 34.32 -6.62 -5.29
C GLY A 553 32.88 -7.12 -5.46
N ASN A 554 32.67 -8.36 -5.91
CA ASN A 554 31.33 -8.91 -6.08
C ASN A 554 30.78 -9.46 -4.76
N GLY A 555 29.53 -9.12 -4.45
CA GLY A 555 28.83 -9.65 -3.27
C GLY A 555 29.43 -9.17 -1.96
N ILE A 556 29.92 -7.93 -1.87
CA ILE A 556 30.49 -7.38 -0.62
C ILE A 556 29.50 -7.53 0.53
N ALA A 557 28.27 -7.03 0.39
CA ALA A 557 27.24 -7.17 1.41
C ALA A 557 26.83 -8.64 1.65
N SER A 558 26.52 -9.39 0.59
CA SER A 558 25.88 -10.71 0.71
C SER A 558 26.84 -11.88 0.95
N LYS A 559 28.15 -11.72 0.71
CA LYS A 559 29.14 -12.80 0.77
C LYS A 559 30.35 -12.49 1.64
N VAL A 560 30.72 -11.21 1.80
CA VAL A 560 31.93 -10.83 2.54
C VAL A 560 31.57 -10.23 3.89
N LEU A 561 30.50 -9.44 3.95
CA LEU A 561 29.99 -8.83 5.17
C LEU A 561 28.86 -9.63 5.82
N ASN A 562 28.50 -10.80 5.27
CA ASN A 562 27.38 -11.63 5.76
C ASN A 562 27.55 -12.10 7.22
N ASP A 563 28.79 -12.17 7.70
CA ASP A 563 29.13 -12.52 9.08
C ASP A 563 29.05 -11.32 10.06
N PHE A 564 28.78 -10.10 9.56
CA PHE A 564 28.64 -8.89 10.35
C PHE A 564 27.18 -8.53 10.56
N GLU A 565 26.88 -7.87 11.69
CA GLU A 565 25.53 -7.39 11.95
C GLU A 565 25.29 -6.04 11.27
N PHE A 566 24.05 -5.79 10.88
CA PHE A 566 23.57 -4.50 10.38
C PHE A 566 24.37 -3.96 9.18
N ILE A 567 24.21 -4.56 8.00
CA ILE A 567 24.85 -4.07 6.79
C ILE A 567 23.98 -2.98 6.16
N SER A 568 24.41 -1.72 6.25
CA SER A 568 23.83 -0.60 5.53
C SER A 568 24.74 -0.17 4.38
N SER A 569 24.14 0.29 3.28
CA SER A 569 24.89 0.86 2.15
C SER A 569 24.34 2.23 1.79
N LEU A 570 25.22 3.22 1.64
CA LEU A 570 24.89 4.61 1.35
C LEU A 570 25.39 5.01 -0.05
N LYS A 571 24.54 5.69 -0.82
CA LYS A 571 24.90 6.27 -2.13
C LYS A 571 25.52 7.67 -1.96
N HIS A 572 26.56 7.98 -2.74
CA HIS A 572 27.29 9.26 -2.76
C HIS A 572 26.56 10.36 -3.51
N ILE A 573 25.52 10.92 -2.89
CA ILE A 573 24.70 12.02 -3.41
C ILE A 573 24.68 13.11 -2.34
N ALA A 574 24.82 14.37 -2.73
CA ALA A 574 24.53 15.54 -1.89
C ALA A 574 23.30 16.24 -2.47
N THR A 575 22.41 16.80 -1.67
CA THR A 575 21.30 17.65 -2.17
C THR A 575 21.40 19.05 -1.58
N ASP A 576 20.67 20.00 -2.14
CA ASP A 576 20.63 21.39 -1.65
C ASP A 576 20.15 21.50 -0.19
N ASP A 577 19.35 20.53 0.28
CA ASP A 577 18.74 20.50 1.61
C ASP A 577 19.32 19.41 2.56
N ASP A 578 20.18 18.51 2.06
CA ASP A 578 20.71 17.36 2.82
C ASP A 578 22.18 17.11 2.43
N SER A 579 23.08 17.65 3.25
CA SER A 579 24.51 17.54 2.98
C SER A 579 24.96 16.09 3.05
N PHE A 580 25.95 15.70 2.24
CA PHE A 580 26.51 14.35 2.32
C PHE A 580 27.03 14.02 3.74
N VAL A 581 27.47 15.03 4.49
CA VAL A 581 27.89 14.91 5.89
C VAL A 581 26.73 14.47 6.79
N ASP A 582 25.56 15.08 6.65
CA ASP A 582 24.40 14.76 7.49
C ASP A 582 23.85 13.36 7.18
N ARG A 583 23.96 12.91 5.93
CA ARG A 583 23.61 11.55 5.51
C ARG A 583 24.55 10.49 6.12
N VAL A 584 25.86 10.74 6.08
CA VAL A 584 26.86 9.86 6.72
C VAL A 584 26.64 9.85 8.25
N HIS A 585 26.36 11.00 8.86
CA HIS A 585 26.08 11.09 10.30
C HIS A 585 24.87 10.27 10.72
N ARG A 586 23.74 10.39 10.00
CA ARG A 586 22.53 9.60 10.24
C ARG A 586 22.78 8.11 10.06
N ALA A 587 23.53 7.71 9.03
CA ALA A 587 23.86 6.31 8.80
C ALA A 587 24.67 5.73 9.97
N ILE A 588 25.68 6.45 10.47
CA ILE A 588 26.47 6.05 11.65
C ILE A 588 25.57 5.90 12.89
N ASN A 589 24.71 6.89 13.18
CA ASN A 589 23.82 6.83 14.34
C ASN A 589 22.79 5.70 14.23
N SER A 590 22.30 5.38 13.03
CA SER A 590 21.37 4.27 12.81
C SER A 590 22.00 2.95 13.25
N VAL A 591 23.25 2.68 12.83
CA VAL A 591 23.94 1.44 13.22
C VAL A 591 24.19 1.41 14.73
N PHE A 592 24.54 2.54 15.36
CA PHE A 592 24.67 2.59 16.83
C PHE A 592 23.35 2.32 17.57
N ASN A 593 22.24 2.90 17.12
CA ASN A 593 20.93 2.69 17.74
C ASN A 593 20.48 1.22 17.65
N ASP A 594 20.77 0.58 16.53
CA ASP A 594 20.48 -0.84 16.31
C ASP A 594 21.33 -1.74 17.22
N LEU A 595 22.57 -1.33 17.53
CA LEU A 595 23.42 -1.99 18.52
C LEU A 595 22.93 -1.78 19.97
N ASP A 596 22.29 -0.64 20.26
CA ASP A 596 21.75 -0.30 21.59
C ASP A 596 20.45 -1.08 21.93
N GLY A 597 19.57 -1.30 20.95
CA GLY A 597 18.27 -1.97 21.13
C GLY A 597 18.32 -3.45 21.54
N ARG A 598 19.52 -4.00 21.80
CA ARG A 598 19.76 -5.39 22.21
C ARG A 598 20.50 -5.54 23.54
N VAL A 599 20.97 -4.44 24.13
CA VAL A 599 21.62 -4.44 25.46
C VAL A 599 20.58 -4.21 26.60
N SER A 600 19.32 -3.97 26.24
CA SER A 600 18.18 -3.77 27.17
C SER A 600 17.37 -5.04 27.42
#